data_AF-A0A1L9B4G4-F1
#
_entry.id   AF-A0A1L9B4G4-F1
#
_cell.length_a   1.000
_cell.length_b   1.000
_cell.length_c   1.000
_cell.angle_alpha   90.00
_cell.angle_beta   90.00
_cell.angle_gamma   90.00
#
_symmetry.space_group_name_H-M   'P 1'
#
loop_
_entity.id
_entity.type
_entity.pdbx_description
1 polymer ?
#
loop_
_entity_poly.entity_id
_entity_poly.type
_entity_poly.pdbx_seq_one_letter_code
_entity_poly.pdbx_strand_id
1 'polypeptide(L)'
;MGPDRAQRATRQSALAAQLAFHRALLDVSGSTRRLSAEFSRLQAPGRGLGGGHSVFVRYVDDGARQLRWMDAQLSAATRLATAASQVEDPDMQLAMLRLAGPRLEATLLGSLLLSVWLDLLHLADTVCTQHFYSVERMFVDLARWQQRLEPAMTALSSLEPGQVEAAAQDVPALVGHLTGEFTATLQTARKGAENVAKVLVLKEALEALSLLSALKFSLPSVPPSAPALLGMSLVVGGDGVMMGTRIVASAEWVEMMRHLVRAGVLSLPVVSAAVRIQAGQVLLAQAHGELPRGVREALGDGPEVRGMRVTGRAGAGMNEPPRHHVLPKEFRAWFEKRGFTGEMDIDRFCVEMEQAHHQAIHGGGSWRLGRTWPDEWNQMIMSVLSQAEAKAGRMLTPNAILKLVAREMRRYKIPMNFVPGRR
;
A
#
# COMPACT_ATOMS: atom_id res chain seq x y z
N MET A 1 -4.20 -7.65 37.83
CA MET A 1 -4.87 -8.01 36.56
C MET A 1 -4.41 -9.41 36.16
N GLY A 2 -5.32 -10.35 35.89
CA GLY A 2 -4.95 -11.76 35.65
C GLY A 2 -4.37 -12.02 34.25
N PRO A 3 -3.42 -12.97 34.10
CA PRO A 3 -2.75 -13.30 32.84
C PRO A 3 -3.73 -13.71 31.72
N ASP A 4 -4.87 -14.29 32.10
CA ASP A 4 -5.89 -14.79 31.19
C ASP A 4 -6.69 -13.65 30.48
N ARG A 5 -6.77 -12.46 31.10
CA ARG A 5 -7.45 -11.29 30.51
C ARG A 5 -6.55 -10.60 29.47
N ALA A 6 -5.25 -10.53 29.73
CA ALA A 6 -4.26 -9.97 28.80
C ALA A 6 -4.12 -10.85 27.54
N GLN A 7 -4.12 -12.17 27.71
CA GLN A 7 -4.03 -13.10 26.59
C GLN A 7 -5.28 -13.05 25.69
N ARG A 8 -6.48 -12.92 26.28
CA ARG A 8 -7.72 -12.70 25.51
C ARG A 8 -7.70 -11.38 24.75
N ALA A 9 -7.25 -10.28 25.37
CA ALA A 9 -7.13 -8.99 24.71
C ALA A 9 -6.17 -9.03 23.51
N THR A 10 -5.04 -9.74 23.64
CA THR A 10 -4.04 -9.91 22.57
C THR A 10 -4.63 -10.69 21.39
N ARG A 11 -5.34 -11.79 21.66
CA ARG A 11 -6.05 -12.56 20.61
C ARG A 11 -7.13 -11.73 19.91
N GLN A 12 -7.91 -10.96 20.65
CA GLN A 12 -8.93 -10.07 20.08
C GLN A 12 -8.31 -9.00 19.19
N SER A 13 -7.18 -8.41 19.62
CA SER A 13 -6.44 -7.43 18.82
C SER A 13 -5.91 -8.01 17.51
N ALA A 14 -5.29 -9.21 17.56
CA ALA A 14 -4.79 -9.91 16.38
C ALA A 14 -5.92 -10.28 15.40
N LEU A 15 -7.06 -10.77 15.91
CA LEU A 15 -8.24 -11.06 15.10
C LEU A 15 -8.82 -9.79 14.45
N ALA A 16 -8.92 -8.71 15.19
CA ALA A 16 -9.39 -7.43 14.65
C ALA A 16 -8.45 -6.90 13.56
N ALA A 17 -7.12 -7.03 13.75
CA ALA A 17 -6.14 -6.67 12.73
C ALA A 17 -6.27 -7.54 11.47
N GLN A 18 -6.50 -8.85 11.64
CA GLN A 18 -6.74 -9.78 10.53
C GLN A 18 -7.97 -9.38 9.70
N LEU A 19 -9.09 -9.09 10.37
CA LEU A 19 -10.33 -8.71 9.70
C LEU A 19 -10.19 -7.37 8.98
N ALA A 20 -9.59 -6.37 9.65
CA ALA A 20 -9.30 -5.07 9.05
C ALA A 20 -8.38 -5.20 7.82
N PHE A 21 -7.36 -6.04 7.90
CA PHE A 21 -6.42 -6.26 6.80
C PHE A 21 -7.11 -6.91 5.59
N HIS A 22 -7.94 -7.92 5.83
CA HIS A 22 -8.70 -8.58 4.76
C HIS A 22 -9.70 -7.62 4.09
N ARG A 23 -10.39 -6.78 4.87
CA ARG A 23 -11.28 -5.74 4.31
C ARG A 23 -10.51 -4.75 3.45
N ALA A 24 -9.37 -4.25 3.93
CA ALA A 24 -8.50 -3.36 3.15
C ALA A 24 -7.98 -4.01 1.86
N LEU A 25 -7.62 -5.31 1.88
CA LEU A 25 -7.24 -6.06 0.67
C LEU A 25 -8.38 -6.10 -0.36
N LEU A 26 -9.62 -6.34 0.08
CA LEU A 26 -10.78 -6.36 -0.80
C LEU A 26 -11.05 -4.99 -1.44
N ASP A 27 -10.93 -3.92 -0.65
CA ASP A 27 -11.13 -2.54 -1.13
C ASP A 27 -10.11 -2.16 -2.21
N VAL A 28 -8.82 -2.44 -1.96
CA VAL A 28 -7.74 -2.15 -2.91
C VAL A 28 -7.85 -3.04 -4.15
N SER A 29 -8.12 -4.33 -3.98
CA SER A 29 -8.33 -5.27 -5.10
C SER A 29 -9.55 -4.88 -5.96
N GLY A 30 -10.62 -4.39 -5.34
CA GLY A 30 -11.77 -3.86 -6.07
C GLY A 30 -11.40 -2.65 -6.93
N SER A 31 -10.51 -1.80 -6.42
CA SER A 31 -10.01 -0.62 -7.13
C SER A 31 -9.09 -1.00 -8.29
N THR A 32 -8.14 -1.92 -8.10
CA THR A 32 -7.26 -2.38 -9.19
C THR A 32 -8.04 -3.09 -10.30
N ARG A 33 -9.05 -3.90 -9.97
CA ARG A 33 -9.93 -4.52 -10.99
C ARG A 33 -10.68 -3.49 -11.84
N ARG A 34 -11.20 -2.43 -11.23
CA ARG A 34 -11.88 -1.37 -11.99
C ARG A 34 -10.91 -0.59 -12.86
N LEU A 35 -9.73 -0.25 -12.33
CA LEU A 35 -8.66 0.36 -13.12
C LEU A 35 -8.30 -0.54 -14.32
N SER A 36 -8.08 -1.83 -14.10
CA SER A 36 -7.78 -2.79 -15.17
C SER A 36 -8.86 -2.80 -16.25
N ALA A 37 -10.14 -2.80 -15.87
CA ALA A 37 -11.23 -2.75 -16.83
C ALA A 37 -11.19 -1.46 -17.68
N GLU A 38 -10.87 -0.31 -17.09
CA GLU A 38 -10.78 0.97 -17.80
C GLU A 38 -9.54 1.05 -18.71
N PHE A 39 -8.36 0.58 -18.27
CA PHE A 39 -7.20 0.46 -19.14
C PHE A 39 -7.49 -0.44 -20.35
N SER A 40 -8.15 -1.58 -20.14
CA SER A 40 -8.57 -2.46 -21.24
C SER A 40 -9.53 -1.79 -22.21
N ARG A 41 -10.43 -0.92 -21.73
CA ARG A 41 -11.32 -0.13 -22.61
C ARG A 41 -10.56 0.89 -23.44
N LEU A 42 -9.58 1.59 -22.85
CA LEU A 42 -8.74 2.55 -23.57
C LEU A 42 -7.85 1.90 -24.64
N GLN A 43 -7.49 0.63 -24.46
CA GLN A 43 -6.73 -0.15 -25.45
C GLN A 43 -7.59 -0.80 -26.55
N ALA A 44 -8.92 -0.81 -26.41
CA ALA A 44 -9.78 -1.54 -27.32
C ALA A 44 -9.70 -1.01 -28.77
N PRO A 45 -9.51 -1.85 -29.80
CA PRO A 45 -9.46 -1.40 -31.18
C PRO A 45 -10.76 -0.68 -31.59
N GLY A 46 -10.63 0.47 -32.27
CA GLY A 46 -11.77 1.24 -32.78
C GLY A 46 -12.52 2.10 -31.75
N ARG A 47 -12.08 2.13 -30.48
CA ARG A 47 -12.56 3.06 -29.44
C ARG A 47 -11.40 3.56 -28.58
N GLY A 48 -11.47 4.79 -28.11
CA GLY A 48 -10.42 5.39 -27.27
C GLY A 48 -9.05 5.48 -27.96
N LEU A 49 -8.00 5.51 -27.13
CA LEU A 49 -6.61 5.72 -27.56
C LEU A 49 -6.06 4.60 -28.47
N GLY A 50 -6.61 3.38 -28.38
CA GLY A 50 -6.26 2.23 -29.23
C GLY A 50 -6.73 2.31 -30.69
N GLY A 51 -7.58 3.28 -31.03
CA GLY A 51 -8.06 3.53 -32.39
C GLY A 51 -7.35 4.71 -33.08
N GLY A 52 -7.91 5.91 -32.91
CA GLY A 52 -7.53 7.11 -33.65
C GLY A 52 -6.23 7.79 -33.20
N HIS A 53 -5.68 7.40 -32.05
CA HIS A 53 -4.51 8.03 -31.44
C HIS A 53 -3.49 7.01 -30.91
N SER A 54 -3.13 6.03 -31.76
CA SER A 54 -2.21 4.93 -31.43
C SER A 54 -0.88 5.37 -30.81
N VAL A 55 -0.43 6.60 -31.06
CA VAL A 55 0.75 7.22 -30.45
C VAL A 55 0.69 7.26 -28.92
N PHE A 56 -0.50 7.27 -28.32
CA PHE A 56 -0.69 7.29 -26.87
C PHE A 56 -0.76 5.91 -26.22
N VAL A 57 -0.84 4.82 -26.99
CA VAL A 57 -0.99 3.44 -26.46
C VAL A 57 0.12 3.06 -25.48
N ARG A 58 1.36 3.54 -25.71
CA ARG A 58 2.48 3.35 -24.78
C ARG A 58 2.16 3.75 -23.34
N TYR A 59 1.44 4.85 -23.16
CA TYR A 59 1.10 5.39 -21.84
C TYR A 59 0.03 4.55 -21.13
N VAL A 60 -0.84 3.91 -21.91
CA VAL A 60 -1.83 2.95 -21.44
C VAL A 60 -1.14 1.63 -21.05
N ASP A 61 -0.18 1.16 -21.86
CA ASP A 61 0.61 -0.04 -21.59
C ASP A 61 1.46 0.07 -20.32
N ASP A 62 2.04 1.25 -20.07
CA ASP A 62 2.78 1.54 -18.84
C ASP A 62 1.88 1.42 -17.61
N GLY A 63 0.68 2.00 -17.65
CA GLY A 63 -0.31 1.88 -16.58
C GLY A 63 -0.77 0.42 -16.37
N ALA A 64 -1.04 -0.29 -17.46
CA ALA A 64 -1.41 -1.71 -17.41
C ALA A 64 -0.31 -2.60 -16.83
N ARG A 65 0.97 -2.30 -17.12
CA ARG A 65 2.13 -2.98 -16.52
C ARG A 65 2.20 -2.76 -15.02
N GLN A 66 1.98 -1.52 -14.56
CA GLN A 66 1.94 -1.19 -13.14
C GLN A 66 0.79 -1.92 -12.42
N LEU A 67 -0.39 -2.04 -13.05
CA LEU A 67 -1.50 -2.82 -12.48
C LEU A 67 -1.16 -4.31 -12.32
N ARG A 68 -0.54 -4.94 -13.32
CA ARG A 68 -0.13 -6.35 -13.20
C ARG A 68 0.82 -6.57 -12.03
N TRP A 69 1.74 -5.63 -11.80
CA TRP A 69 2.60 -5.66 -10.61
C TRP A 69 1.78 -5.53 -9.32
N MET A 70 0.81 -4.62 -9.24
CA MET A 70 -0.06 -4.48 -8.06
C MET A 70 -0.86 -5.74 -7.78
N ASP A 71 -1.45 -6.37 -8.79
CA ASP A 71 -2.22 -7.60 -8.64
C ASP A 71 -1.35 -8.75 -8.11
N ALA A 72 -0.08 -8.83 -8.55
CA ALA A 72 0.89 -9.77 -8.00
C ALA A 72 1.19 -9.50 -6.52
N GLN A 73 1.33 -8.22 -6.12
CA GLN A 73 1.56 -7.85 -4.72
C GLN A 73 0.34 -8.09 -3.83
N LEU A 74 -0.87 -7.80 -4.30
CA LEU A 74 -2.12 -8.10 -3.60
C LEU A 74 -2.30 -9.61 -3.41
N SER A 75 -1.97 -10.40 -4.43
CA SER A 75 -1.98 -11.86 -4.35
C SER A 75 -0.97 -12.37 -3.31
N ALA A 76 0.24 -11.80 -3.27
CA ALA A 76 1.26 -12.12 -2.27
C ALA A 76 0.82 -11.74 -0.84
N ALA A 77 0.26 -10.54 -0.67
CA ALA A 77 -0.28 -10.08 0.60
C ALA A 77 -1.44 -10.96 1.09
N THR A 78 -2.29 -11.42 0.17
CA THR A 78 -3.40 -12.34 0.47
C THR A 78 -2.87 -13.68 0.97
N ARG A 79 -1.87 -14.28 0.29
CA ARG A 79 -1.23 -15.52 0.75
C ARG A 79 -0.63 -15.39 2.15
N LEU A 80 0.06 -14.28 2.43
CA LEU A 80 0.61 -14.00 3.75
C LEU A 80 -0.48 -13.84 4.81
N ALA A 81 -1.56 -13.11 4.51
CA ALA A 81 -2.68 -12.95 5.42
C ALA A 81 -3.42 -14.27 5.70
N THR A 82 -3.58 -15.13 4.69
CA THR A 82 -4.14 -16.48 4.88
C THR A 82 -3.21 -17.35 5.72
N ALA A 83 -1.90 -17.28 5.52
CA ALA A 83 -0.95 -18.00 6.38
C ALA A 83 -1.01 -17.47 7.82
N ALA A 84 -1.08 -16.15 8.01
CA ALA A 84 -1.20 -15.51 9.32
C ALA A 84 -2.46 -15.98 10.07
N SER A 85 -3.61 -16.10 9.39
CA SER A 85 -4.86 -16.55 10.02
C SER A 85 -4.83 -17.99 10.51
N GLN A 86 -3.86 -18.79 10.05
CA GLN A 86 -3.69 -20.18 10.46
C GLN A 86 -2.68 -20.34 11.60
N VAL A 87 -2.03 -19.26 12.03
CA VAL A 87 -1.12 -19.25 13.17
C VAL A 87 -1.92 -19.06 14.46
N GLU A 88 -1.80 -20.00 15.38
CA GLU A 88 -2.52 -19.95 16.66
C GLU A 88 -1.99 -18.90 17.63
N ASP A 89 -0.71 -18.55 17.49
CA ASP A 89 -0.06 -17.58 18.36
C ASP A 89 -0.38 -16.15 17.92
N PRO A 90 -1.05 -15.33 18.75
CA PRO A 90 -1.57 -14.04 18.30
C PRO A 90 -0.47 -13.01 18.01
N ASP A 91 0.67 -13.08 18.69
CA ASP A 91 1.81 -12.19 18.45
C ASP A 91 2.47 -12.54 17.11
N MET A 92 2.66 -13.84 16.84
CA MET A 92 3.18 -14.32 15.57
C MET A 92 2.22 -14.06 14.40
N GLN A 93 0.91 -14.25 14.61
CA GLN A 93 -0.11 -13.89 13.63
C GLN A 93 0.01 -12.42 13.25
N LEU A 94 0.10 -11.54 14.24
CA LEU A 94 0.26 -10.10 14.01
C LEU A 94 1.58 -9.80 13.30
N ALA A 95 2.68 -10.44 13.69
CA ALA A 95 3.98 -10.29 13.03
C ALA A 95 3.95 -10.70 11.55
N MET A 96 3.20 -11.75 11.21
CA MET A 96 2.99 -12.14 9.82
C MET A 96 2.13 -11.15 9.03
N LEU A 97 1.10 -10.56 9.65
CA LEU A 97 0.34 -9.48 9.02
C LEU A 97 1.23 -8.27 8.72
N ARG A 98 2.17 -7.93 9.60
CA ARG A 98 3.16 -6.85 9.35
C ARG A 98 4.06 -7.13 8.15
N LEU A 99 4.40 -8.40 7.88
CA LEU A 99 5.13 -8.79 6.65
C LEU A 99 4.31 -8.58 5.37
N ALA A 100 2.98 -8.61 5.46
CA ALA A 100 2.07 -8.35 4.36
C ALA A 100 1.79 -6.84 4.16
N GLY A 101 1.92 -6.05 5.22
CA GLY A 101 1.67 -4.60 5.28
C GLY A 101 2.24 -3.79 4.11
N PRO A 102 3.57 -3.81 3.87
CA PRO A 102 4.20 -3.00 2.82
C PRO A 102 3.62 -3.21 1.42
N ARG A 103 3.16 -4.43 1.11
CA ARG A 103 2.51 -4.73 -0.18
C ARG A 103 1.13 -4.09 -0.27
N LEU A 104 0.35 -4.11 0.81
CA LEU A 104 -0.95 -3.44 0.86
C LEU A 104 -0.78 -1.91 0.78
N GLU A 105 0.23 -1.35 1.45
CA GLU A 105 0.54 0.08 1.39
C GLU A 105 0.91 0.54 -0.03
N ALA A 106 1.84 -0.17 -0.65
CA ALA A 106 2.33 0.16 -1.97
C ALA A 106 1.22 0.08 -3.04
N THR A 107 0.36 -0.94 -2.93
CA THR A 107 -0.79 -1.12 -3.83
C THR A 107 -1.91 -0.12 -3.57
N LEU A 108 -2.16 0.27 -2.31
CA LEU A 108 -3.12 1.33 -1.96
C LEU A 108 -2.71 2.66 -2.62
N LEU A 109 -1.50 3.15 -2.35
CA LEU A 109 -1.02 4.41 -2.94
C LEU A 109 -0.86 4.31 -4.47
N GLY A 110 -0.35 3.19 -4.96
CA GLY A 110 -0.21 2.93 -6.39
C GLY A 110 -1.55 2.99 -7.11
N SER A 111 -2.61 2.41 -6.53
CA SER A 111 -3.95 2.47 -7.12
C SER A 111 -4.49 3.91 -7.17
N LEU A 112 -4.23 4.73 -6.15
CA LEU A 112 -4.66 6.13 -6.12
C LEU A 112 -3.94 6.97 -7.18
N LEU A 113 -2.63 6.75 -7.37
CA LEU A 113 -1.83 7.38 -8.42
C LEU A 113 -2.30 6.94 -9.81
N LEU A 114 -2.53 5.64 -10.01
CA LEU A 114 -3.03 5.12 -11.29
C LEU A 114 -4.43 5.62 -11.62
N SER A 115 -5.29 5.86 -10.63
CA SER A 115 -6.56 6.55 -10.88
C SER A 115 -6.35 7.97 -11.44
N VAL A 116 -5.37 8.73 -10.93
CA VAL A 116 -5.05 10.06 -11.48
C VAL A 116 -4.48 9.94 -12.89
N TRP A 117 -3.61 8.96 -13.11
CA TRP A 117 -3.05 8.71 -14.44
C TRP A 117 -4.13 8.37 -15.46
N LEU A 118 -5.07 7.51 -15.08
CA LEU A 118 -6.21 7.13 -15.91
C LEU A 118 -7.08 8.35 -16.27
N ASP A 119 -7.29 9.27 -15.32
CA ASP A 119 -8.02 10.52 -15.59
C ASP A 119 -7.29 11.39 -16.64
N LEU A 120 -5.97 11.50 -16.56
CA LEU A 120 -5.16 12.22 -17.56
C LEU A 120 -5.21 11.55 -18.94
N LEU A 121 -5.25 10.22 -18.99
CA LEU A 121 -5.40 9.47 -20.24
C LEU A 121 -6.77 9.67 -20.88
N HIS A 122 -7.85 9.61 -20.09
CA HIS A 122 -9.20 9.90 -20.58
C HIS A 122 -9.35 11.35 -21.02
N LEU A 123 -8.69 12.29 -20.33
CA LEU A 123 -8.61 13.68 -20.76
C LEU A 123 -7.95 13.79 -22.14
N ALA A 124 -6.78 13.17 -22.31
CA ALA A 124 -6.06 13.16 -23.57
C ALA A 124 -6.91 12.59 -24.71
N ASP A 125 -7.55 11.44 -24.48
CA ASP A 125 -8.47 10.81 -25.44
C ASP A 125 -9.58 11.76 -25.85
N THR A 126 -10.22 12.41 -24.87
CA THR A 126 -11.34 13.32 -25.08
C THR A 126 -10.92 14.55 -25.88
N VAL A 127 -9.88 15.27 -25.46
CA VAL A 127 -9.52 16.55 -26.09
C VAL A 127 -8.87 16.37 -27.45
N CYS A 128 -8.18 15.25 -27.68
CA CYS A 128 -7.62 14.93 -28.99
C CYS A 128 -8.70 14.45 -29.98
N THR A 129 -9.63 13.59 -29.53
CA THR A 129 -10.73 13.09 -30.39
C THR A 129 -11.61 14.24 -30.87
N GLN A 130 -11.84 15.24 -30.02
CA GLN A 130 -12.66 16.41 -30.36
C GLN A 130 -11.86 17.56 -30.99
N HIS A 131 -10.57 17.36 -31.25
CA HIS A 131 -9.66 18.35 -31.84
C HIS A 131 -9.58 19.68 -31.06
N PHE A 132 -9.78 19.65 -29.74
CA PHE A 132 -9.66 20.82 -28.87
C PHE A 132 -8.22 21.05 -28.38
N TYR A 133 -7.32 20.10 -28.62
CA TYR A 133 -5.93 20.17 -28.22
C TYR A 133 -5.05 19.47 -29.27
N SER A 134 -3.85 20.02 -29.54
CA SER A 134 -2.89 19.40 -30.48
C SER A 134 -2.43 18.05 -29.97
N VAL A 135 -2.36 17.07 -30.88
CA VAL A 135 -1.87 15.72 -30.58
C VAL A 135 -0.39 15.75 -30.19
N GLU A 136 0.45 16.53 -30.89
CA GLU A 136 1.87 16.64 -30.55
C GLU A 136 2.06 17.26 -29.16
N ARG A 137 1.30 18.32 -28.84
CA ARG A 137 1.37 18.97 -27.54
C ARG A 137 0.90 18.03 -26.43
N MET A 138 -0.21 17.31 -26.62
CA MET A 138 -0.69 16.32 -25.66
C MET A 138 0.33 15.20 -25.44
N PHE A 139 1.02 14.76 -26.49
CA PHE A 139 2.06 13.74 -26.38
C PHE A 139 3.22 14.18 -25.50
N VAL A 140 3.67 15.43 -25.66
CA VAL A 140 4.72 16.02 -24.82
C VAL A 140 4.23 16.21 -23.38
N ASP A 141 2.98 16.65 -23.18
CA ASP A 141 2.40 16.84 -21.85
C ASP A 141 2.27 15.49 -21.10
N LEU A 142 1.76 14.43 -21.76
CA LEU A 142 1.68 13.09 -21.19
C LEU A 142 3.07 12.52 -20.83
N ALA A 143 4.08 12.72 -21.69
CA ALA A 143 5.46 12.33 -21.37
C ALA A 143 5.96 13.03 -20.10
N ARG A 144 5.74 14.35 -19.99
CA ARG A 144 6.14 15.14 -18.83
C ARG A 144 5.42 14.69 -17.56
N TRP A 145 4.12 14.41 -17.63
CA TRP A 145 3.34 13.96 -16.48
C TRP A 145 3.74 12.55 -16.03
N GLN A 146 3.99 11.64 -16.97
CA GLN A 146 4.52 10.30 -16.69
C GLN A 146 5.87 10.37 -15.96
N GLN A 147 6.81 11.18 -16.46
CA GLN A 147 8.12 11.36 -15.86
C GLN A 147 8.03 11.85 -14.40
N ARG A 148 6.99 12.61 -14.04
CA ARG A 148 6.75 13.05 -12.65
C ARG A 148 6.16 11.95 -11.77
N LEU A 149 5.43 10.99 -12.34
CA LEU A 149 4.85 9.84 -11.62
C LEU A 149 5.87 8.74 -11.34
N GLU A 150 6.85 8.55 -12.23
CA GLU A 150 7.83 7.46 -12.18
C GLU A 150 8.59 7.32 -10.84
N PRO A 151 9.09 8.40 -10.20
CA PRO A 151 9.80 8.27 -8.93
C PRO A 151 8.93 7.68 -7.83
N ALA A 152 7.67 8.14 -7.71
CA ALA A 152 6.74 7.63 -6.72
C ALA A 152 6.40 6.15 -7.00
N MET A 153 6.09 5.80 -8.25
CA MET A 153 5.81 4.40 -8.62
C MET A 153 7.00 3.48 -8.40
N THR A 154 8.23 3.97 -8.63
CA THR A 154 9.47 3.22 -8.38
C THR A 154 9.69 2.97 -6.90
N ALA A 155 9.52 4.00 -6.07
CA ALA A 155 9.63 3.88 -4.61
C ALA A 155 8.60 2.89 -4.04
N LEU A 156 7.34 2.96 -4.48
CA LEU A 156 6.30 2.00 -4.11
C LEU A 156 6.66 0.57 -4.56
N SER A 157 7.22 0.43 -5.77
CA SER A 157 7.62 -0.87 -6.33
C SER A 157 8.78 -1.55 -5.59
N SER A 158 9.59 -0.76 -4.87
CA SER A 158 10.70 -1.30 -4.07
C SER A 158 10.22 -2.15 -2.88
N LEU A 159 9.00 -1.87 -2.37
CA LEU A 159 8.47 -2.41 -1.11
C LEU A 159 9.35 -2.15 0.13
N GLU A 160 10.37 -1.29 0.00
CA GLU A 160 11.23 -0.91 1.13
C GLU A 160 10.47 0.10 1.98
N PRO A 161 10.21 -0.18 3.28
CA PRO A 161 9.35 0.66 4.11
C PRO A 161 9.76 2.13 4.11
N GLY A 162 11.06 2.43 4.22
CA GLY A 162 11.55 3.81 4.21
C GLY A 162 11.34 4.55 2.89
N GLN A 163 11.41 3.84 1.75
CA GLN A 163 11.15 4.44 0.43
C GLN A 163 9.66 4.66 0.21
N VAL A 164 8.82 3.70 0.63
CA VAL A 164 7.36 3.79 0.57
C VAL A 164 6.85 4.94 1.44
N GLU A 165 7.35 5.06 2.68
CA GLU A 165 6.97 6.14 3.60
C GLU A 165 7.42 7.52 3.09
N ALA A 166 8.64 7.63 2.55
CA ALA A 166 9.11 8.87 1.94
C ALA A 166 8.24 9.28 0.75
N ALA A 167 7.97 8.35 -0.18
CA ALA A 167 7.08 8.61 -1.30
C ALA A 167 5.67 9.01 -0.85
N ALA A 168 5.14 8.37 0.19
CA ALA A 168 3.81 8.70 0.73
C ALA A 168 3.70 10.17 1.18
N GLN A 169 4.78 10.77 1.69
CA GLN A 169 4.77 12.18 2.09
C GLN A 169 4.62 13.12 0.89
N ASP A 170 5.20 12.76 -0.26
CA ASP A 170 5.24 13.59 -1.47
C ASP A 170 4.04 13.37 -2.41
N VAL A 171 3.46 12.17 -2.40
CA VAL A 171 2.36 11.78 -3.29
C VAL A 171 1.17 12.76 -3.26
N PRO A 172 0.69 13.28 -2.10
CA PRO A 172 -0.41 14.24 -2.09
C PRO A 172 -0.11 15.51 -2.89
N ALA A 173 1.12 16.05 -2.79
CA ALA A 173 1.54 17.23 -3.55
C ALA A 173 1.64 16.93 -5.05
N LEU A 174 2.16 15.75 -5.41
CA LEU A 174 2.19 15.26 -6.78
C LEU A 174 0.77 15.16 -7.38
N VAL A 175 -0.18 14.56 -6.66
CA VAL A 175 -1.58 14.47 -7.06
C VAL A 175 -2.19 15.86 -7.23
N GLY A 176 -1.92 16.80 -6.30
CA GLY A 176 -2.35 18.19 -6.41
C GLY A 176 -1.82 18.87 -7.68
N HIS A 177 -0.53 18.68 -7.99
CA HIS A 177 0.09 19.21 -9.20
C HIS A 177 -0.54 18.62 -10.48
N LEU A 178 -0.69 17.30 -10.58
CA LEU A 178 -1.31 16.64 -11.73
C LEU A 178 -2.78 17.05 -11.93
N THR A 179 -3.50 17.30 -10.84
CA THR A 179 -4.85 17.88 -10.89
C THR A 179 -4.83 19.29 -11.49
N GLY A 180 -3.82 20.09 -11.14
CA GLY A 180 -3.60 21.42 -11.73
C GLY A 180 -3.35 21.35 -13.23
N GLU A 181 -2.49 20.43 -13.66
CA GLU A 181 -2.20 20.19 -15.09
C GLU A 181 -3.44 19.73 -15.87
N PHE A 182 -4.23 18.81 -15.29
CA PHE A 182 -5.52 18.40 -15.82
C PHE A 182 -6.45 19.61 -16.03
N THR A 183 -6.57 20.47 -15.01
CA THR A 183 -7.42 21.66 -15.04
C THR A 183 -6.95 22.69 -16.07
N ALA A 184 -5.64 22.92 -16.15
CA ALA A 184 -5.04 23.85 -17.11
C ALA A 184 -5.25 23.39 -18.56
N THR A 185 -5.12 22.08 -18.80
CA THR A 185 -5.38 21.46 -20.11
C THR A 185 -6.85 21.62 -20.49
N LEU A 186 -7.78 21.40 -19.55
CA LEU A 186 -9.21 21.64 -19.77
C LEU A 186 -9.53 23.09 -20.09
N GLN A 187 -8.94 24.04 -19.37
CA GLN A 187 -9.13 25.46 -19.64
C GLN A 187 -8.59 25.85 -21.03
N THR A 188 -7.47 25.26 -21.45
CA THR A 188 -6.92 25.46 -22.79
C THR A 188 -7.84 24.89 -23.86
N ALA A 189 -8.34 23.67 -23.68
CA ALA A 189 -9.31 23.05 -24.57
C ALA A 189 -10.61 23.87 -24.69
N ARG A 190 -11.12 24.43 -23.59
CA ARG A 190 -12.27 25.34 -23.59
C ARG A 190 -12.03 26.60 -24.41
N LYS A 191 -10.83 27.19 -24.35
CA LYS A 191 -10.47 28.35 -25.19
C LYS A 191 -10.43 28.00 -26.67
N GLY A 192 -10.07 26.76 -27.03
CA GLY A 192 -10.11 26.26 -28.41
C GLY A 192 -11.50 25.88 -28.92
N ALA A 193 -12.52 25.81 -28.05
CA ALA A 193 -13.89 25.54 -28.43
C ALA A 193 -14.59 26.84 -28.89
N GLU A 194 -14.31 27.26 -30.12
CA GLU A 194 -14.70 28.58 -30.67
C GLU A 194 -16.22 28.79 -30.85
N ASN A 195 -17.03 27.72 -30.92
CA ASN A 195 -18.48 27.79 -31.17
C ASN A 195 -19.30 27.04 -30.10
N VAL A 196 -20.53 27.50 -29.84
CA VAL A 196 -21.45 26.96 -28.82
C VAL A 196 -21.66 25.45 -28.92
N ALA A 197 -21.72 24.89 -30.14
CA ALA A 197 -21.84 23.44 -30.36
C ALA A 197 -20.60 22.67 -29.85
N LYS A 198 -19.39 23.18 -30.10
CA LYS A 198 -18.13 22.60 -29.59
C LYS A 198 -18.06 22.70 -28.07
N VAL A 199 -18.56 23.79 -27.49
CA VAL A 199 -18.66 23.97 -26.04
C VAL A 199 -19.62 22.97 -25.41
N LEU A 200 -20.76 22.67 -26.06
CA LEU A 200 -21.73 21.68 -25.58
C LEU A 200 -21.15 20.27 -25.61
N VAL A 201 -20.50 19.88 -26.71
CA VAL A 201 -19.84 18.57 -26.84
C VAL A 201 -18.70 18.42 -25.82
N LEU A 202 -17.91 19.48 -25.61
CA LEU A 202 -16.90 19.48 -24.55
C LEU A 202 -17.55 19.32 -23.17
N LYS A 203 -18.65 20.03 -22.89
CA LYS A 203 -19.36 19.91 -21.61
C LYS A 203 -19.86 18.48 -21.38
N GLU A 204 -20.53 17.87 -22.36
CA GLU A 204 -21.03 16.49 -22.28
C GLU A 204 -19.91 15.48 -22.09
N ALA A 205 -18.80 15.65 -22.82
CA ALA A 205 -17.62 14.80 -22.67
C ALA A 205 -16.97 14.97 -21.28
N LEU A 206 -16.98 16.18 -20.72
CA LEU A 206 -16.50 16.42 -19.36
C LEU A 206 -17.43 15.90 -18.27
N GLU A 207 -18.74 15.93 -18.50
CA GLU A 207 -19.71 15.30 -17.61
C GLU A 207 -19.52 13.78 -17.61
N ALA A 208 -19.35 13.16 -18.78
CA ALA A 208 -18.99 11.73 -18.91
C ALA A 208 -17.65 11.41 -18.23
N LEU A 209 -16.64 12.25 -18.43
CA LEU A 209 -15.34 12.14 -17.76
C LEU A 209 -15.48 12.25 -16.25
N SER A 210 -16.31 13.17 -15.74
CA SER A 210 -16.54 13.37 -14.30
C SER A 210 -17.25 12.19 -13.63
N LEU A 211 -18.03 11.40 -14.38
CA LEU A 211 -18.65 10.16 -13.90
C LEU A 211 -17.61 9.04 -13.72
N LEU A 212 -16.53 9.09 -14.49
CA LEU A 212 -15.42 8.13 -14.43
C LEU A 212 -14.25 8.62 -13.58
N SER A 213 -14.14 9.95 -13.40
CA SER A 213 -12.95 10.61 -12.88
C SER A 213 -12.82 10.54 -11.37
N ALA A 214 -11.64 10.14 -10.98
CA ALA A 214 -11.14 10.16 -9.62
C ALA A 214 -10.98 11.59 -9.04
N LEU A 215 -10.78 12.58 -9.91
CA LEU A 215 -10.58 14.01 -9.59
C LEU A 215 -11.88 14.81 -9.38
N LYS A 216 -13.06 14.17 -9.41
CA LYS A 216 -14.37 14.85 -9.29
C LYS A 216 -14.50 15.82 -8.10
N PHE A 217 -13.85 15.54 -6.97
CA PHE A 217 -13.88 16.40 -5.77
C PHE A 217 -12.77 17.47 -5.73
N SER A 218 -11.86 17.45 -6.70
CA SER A 218 -10.77 18.41 -6.83
C SER A 218 -10.92 19.35 -8.04
N LEU A 219 -11.96 19.15 -8.85
CA LEU A 219 -12.31 20.04 -9.95
C LEU A 219 -13.23 21.16 -9.46
N PRO A 220 -13.05 22.42 -9.89
CA PRO A 220 -14.00 23.48 -9.61
C PRO A 220 -15.36 23.12 -10.23
N SER A 221 -16.42 23.18 -9.41
CA SER A 221 -17.80 23.07 -9.89
C SER A 221 -18.06 24.07 -11.01
N VAL A 222 -18.60 23.62 -12.13
CA VAL A 222 -19.13 24.50 -13.17
C VAL A 222 -20.41 25.12 -12.60
N PRO A 223 -20.52 26.46 -12.49
CA PRO A 223 -21.70 27.07 -11.89
C PRO A 223 -22.94 26.72 -12.73
N PRO A 224 -24.02 26.21 -12.11
CA PRO A 224 -25.24 25.89 -12.84
C PRO A 224 -25.95 27.19 -13.22
N SER A 225 -26.04 27.48 -14.51
CA SER A 225 -27.05 28.41 -15.00
C SER A 225 -28.38 27.64 -15.12
N ALA A 226 -29.24 27.82 -14.08
CA ALA A 226 -30.65 27.40 -13.95
C ALA A 226 -30.94 25.95 -13.45
N PRO A 227 -32.12 25.72 -12.81
CA PRO A 227 -32.22 24.94 -11.58
C PRO A 227 -32.17 23.43 -11.76
N ALA A 228 -31.50 22.80 -10.80
CA ALA A 228 -31.31 21.37 -10.68
C ALA A 228 -32.63 20.61 -10.55
N LEU A 229 -32.92 19.74 -11.52
CA LEU A 229 -33.71 18.55 -11.24
C LEU A 229 -32.78 17.51 -10.62
N LEU A 230 -33.00 17.32 -9.32
CA LEU A 230 -32.56 16.21 -8.50
C LEU A 230 -32.69 14.88 -9.24
N GLY A 231 -31.59 14.14 -9.27
CA GLY A 231 -31.61 12.74 -9.63
C GLY A 231 -30.23 12.27 -10.03
N MET A 232 -29.48 11.70 -9.08
CA MET A 232 -28.73 10.46 -9.28
C MET A 232 -27.96 10.08 -8.01
N SER A 233 -28.60 9.18 -7.26
CA SER A 233 -28.04 7.99 -6.61
C SER A 233 -26.76 8.15 -5.79
N LEU A 234 -26.91 8.66 -4.55
CA LEU A 234 -26.14 8.17 -3.41
C LEU A 234 -26.93 6.99 -2.83
N VAL A 235 -26.58 5.76 -3.21
CA VAL A 235 -27.04 4.59 -2.44
C VAL A 235 -26.19 4.56 -1.16
N VAL A 236 -26.79 5.08 -0.09
CA VAL A 236 -26.24 5.03 1.26
C VAL A 236 -26.39 3.59 1.76
N GLY A 237 -25.27 2.89 1.84
CA GLY A 237 -25.14 1.61 2.56
C GLY A 237 -23.91 1.70 3.48
N GLY A 238 -24.08 1.27 4.73
CA GLY A 238 -23.12 1.43 5.84
C GLY A 238 -21.88 0.55 5.78
N ASP A 239 -21.25 0.45 4.61
CA ASP A 239 -19.96 -0.20 4.42
C ASP A 239 -19.23 0.56 3.31
N GLY A 240 -18.32 1.48 3.68
CA GLY A 240 -17.40 2.21 2.77
C GLY A 240 -17.94 2.56 1.36
N VAL A 241 -18.35 3.82 1.14
CA VAL A 241 -18.85 4.24 -0.18
C VAL A 241 -17.73 4.12 -1.23
N MET A 242 -17.93 3.30 -2.26
CA MET A 242 -17.06 3.26 -3.43
C MET A 242 -17.65 4.18 -4.50
N MET A 243 -16.88 5.12 -5.04
CA MET A 243 -17.35 6.04 -6.10
C MET A 243 -16.38 6.01 -7.28
N GLY A 244 -16.81 5.45 -8.41
CA GLY A 244 -15.97 5.27 -9.59
C GLY A 244 -14.83 4.27 -9.36
N THR A 245 -13.60 4.61 -9.74
CA THR A 245 -12.42 3.74 -9.57
C THR A 245 -11.80 3.81 -8.16
N ARG A 246 -12.24 4.72 -7.28
CA ARG A 246 -11.65 5.00 -5.97
C ARG A 246 -12.44 4.47 -4.77
N ILE A 247 -11.72 4.27 -3.67
CA ILE A 247 -12.27 4.14 -2.31
C ILE A 247 -12.57 5.54 -1.77
N VAL A 248 -13.76 5.78 -1.22
CA VAL A 248 -14.09 7.03 -0.51
C VAL A 248 -13.87 6.81 0.99
N ALA A 249 -13.14 7.72 1.65
CA ALA A 249 -12.90 7.68 3.09
C ALA A 249 -14.21 7.82 3.88
N SER A 250 -14.82 6.69 4.28
CA SER A 250 -15.87 6.68 5.29
C SER A 250 -15.28 6.68 6.70
N ALA A 251 -16.08 7.04 7.72
CA ALA A 251 -15.64 6.96 9.11
C ALA A 251 -15.17 5.55 9.49
N GLU A 252 -15.86 4.51 9.00
CA GLU A 252 -15.48 3.10 9.21
C GLU A 252 -14.17 2.74 8.52
N TRP A 253 -13.94 3.24 7.29
CA TRP A 253 -12.69 3.01 6.59
C TRP A 253 -11.51 3.67 7.31
N VAL A 254 -11.70 4.90 7.80
CA VAL A 254 -10.68 5.60 8.60
C VAL A 254 -10.39 4.84 9.89
N GLU A 255 -11.42 4.33 10.57
CA GLU A 255 -11.26 3.54 11.80
C GLU A 255 -10.55 2.20 11.52
N MET A 256 -10.89 1.52 10.43
CA MET A 256 -10.19 0.31 9.96
C MET A 256 -8.70 0.59 9.72
N MET A 257 -8.38 1.66 8.99
CA MET A 257 -6.98 2.04 8.74
C MET A 257 -6.26 2.42 10.03
N ARG A 258 -6.92 3.14 10.95
CA ARG A 258 -6.38 3.45 12.28
C ARG A 258 -6.03 2.20 13.06
N HIS A 259 -6.89 1.19 13.04
CA HIS A 259 -6.65 -0.08 13.71
C HIS A 259 -5.41 -0.78 13.14
N LEU A 260 -5.24 -0.77 11.81
CA LEU A 260 -4.06 -1.33 11.15
C LEU A 260 -2.76 -0.56 11.47
N VAL A 261 -2.83 0.77 11.60
CA VAL A 261 -1.69 1.60 12.03
C VAL A 261 -1.30 1.28 13.47
N ARG A 262 -2.28 1.20 14.39
CA ARG A 262 -2.03 0.83 15.79
C ARG A 262 -1.46 -0.58 15.93
N ALA A 263 -1.86 -1.48 15.05
CA ALA A 263 -1.33 -2.83 14.96
C ALA A 263 0.09 -2.86 14.36
N GLY A 264 0.60 -1.75 13.81
CA GLY A 264 1.89 -1.65 13.13
C GLY A 264 1.91 -2.36 11.77
N VAL A 265 0.73 -2.69 11.23
CA VAL A 265 0.59 -3.36 9.93
C VAL A 265 0.69 -2.36 8.78
N LEU A 266 0.17 -1.14 8.98
CA LEU A 266 0.34 -0.02 8.06
C LEU A 266 1.10 1.11 8.76
N SER A 267 1.87 1.87 8.00
CA SER A 267 2.55 3.07 8.40
C SER A 267 1.58 4.26 8.41
N LEU A 268 1.83 5.18 9.33
CA LEU A 268 1.06 6.42 9.45
C LEU A 268 1.20 7.33 8.20
N PRO A 269 2.40 7.51 7.59
CA PRO A 269 2.55 8.34 6.39
C PRO A 269 1.67 7.88 5.24
N VAL A 270 1.60 6.57 4.98
CA VAL A 270 0.80 6.00 3.88
C VAL A 270 -0.69 6.25 4.09
N VAL A 271 -1.21 5.95 5.29
CA VAL A 271 -2.63 6.17 5.60
C VAL A 271 -2.98 7.65 5.55
N SER A 272 -2.12 8.53 6.07
CA SER A 272 -2.32 9.99 6.02
C SER A 272 -2.38 10.49 4.57
N ALA A 273 -1.48 10.02 3.72
CA ALA A 273 -1.46 10.36 2.30
C ALA A 273 -2.75 9.91 1.59
N ALA A 274 -3.18 8.67 1.81
CA ALA A 274 -4.42 8.15 1.24
C ALA A 274 -5.64 8.98 1.65
N VAL A 275 -5.76 9.33 2.93
CA VAL A 275 -6.83 10.21 3.44
C VAL A 275 -6.80 11.58 2.77
N ARG A 276 -5.63 12.22 2.66
CA ARG A 276 -5.48 13.54 2.03
C ARG A 276 -5.89 13.53 0.55
N ILE A 277 -5.50 12.49 -0.17
CA ILE A 277 -5.86 12.31 -1.59
C ILE A 277 -7.38 12.12 -1.74
N GLN A 278 -7.97 11.29 -0.89
CA GLN A 278 -9.40 10.97 -0.95
C GLN A 278 -10.29 12.14 -0.51
N ALA A 279 -9.84 12.97 0.43
CA ALA A 279 -10.56 14.15 0.89
C ALA A 279 -10.50 15.36 -0.07
N GLY A 280 -9.68 15.30 -1.13
CA GLY A 280 -9.66 16.30 -2.21
C GLY A 280 -8.95 17.63 -1.88
N GLN A 281 -9.10 18.62 -2.76
CA GLN A 281 -8.32 19.87 -2.76
C GLN A 281 -8.44 20.70 -1.47
N VAL A 282 -9.54 20.57 -0.72
CA VAL A 282 -9.76 21.32 0.52
C VAL A 282 -8.69 21.00 1.58
N LEU A 283 -8.11 19.81 1.56
CA LEU A 283 -6.95 19.45 2.41
C LEU A 283 -5.60 19.54 1.69
N LEU A 284 -5.57 19.48 0.36
CA LEU A 284 -4.33 19.59 -0.43
C LEU A 284 -3.83 21.03 -0.55
N ALA A 285 -4.72 22.03 -0.50
CA ALA A 285 -4.39 23.45 -0.63
C ALA A 285 -3.89 24.10 0.67
N GLN A 286 -3.98 23.40 1.81
CA GLN A 286 -3.37 23.88 3.05
C GLN A 286 -1.88 23.60 3.04
N ALA A 287 -1.11 24.60 2.63
CA ALA A 287 0.36 24.62 2.70
C ALA A 287 0.94 24.43 4.13
N HIS A 288 0.09 24.25 5.15
CA HIS A 288 0.46 24.09 6.57
C HIS A 288 -0.07 22.80 7.23
N GLY A 289 -0.48 21.78 6.47
CA GLY A 289 -0.41 20.40 6.94
C GLY A 289 -1.40 19.95 8.02
N GLU A 290 -2.53 20.62 8.22
CA GLU A 290 -3.50 20.18 9.23
C GLU A 290 -4.59 19.25 8.66
N LEU A 291 -4.72 18.07 9.28
CA LEU A 291 -5.80 17.13 9.02
C LEU A 291 -7.14 17.64 9.61
N PRO A 292 -8.31 17.20 9.09
CA PRO A 292 -9.62 17.49 9.67
C PRO A 292 -9.65 17.17 11.16
N ARG A 293 -10.40 17.95 11.95
CA ARG A 293 -10.41 17.81 13.43
C ARG A 293 -10.67 16.37 13.91
N GLY A 294 -11.61 15.66 13.28
CA GLY A 294 -11.88 14.24 13.60
C GLY A 294 -10.77 13.27 13.20
N VAL A 295 -9.95 13.59 12.20
CA VAL A 295 -8.76 12.84 11.78
C VAL A 295 -7.56 13.20 12.67
N ARG A 296 -7.44 14.46 13.10
CA ARG A 296 -6.40 14.99 13.99
C ARG A 296 -6.55 14.47 15.42
N GLU A 297 -7.77 14.49 15.95
CA GLU A 297 -8.11 13.94 17.27
C GLU A 297 -7.99 12.39 17.29
N ALA A 298 -8.18 11.73 16.14
CA ALA A 298 -8.05 10.27 16.01
C ALA A 298 -6.62 9.76 15.75
N LEU A 299 -5.75 10.58 15.15
CA LEU A 299 -4.36 10.25 14.80
C LEU A 299 -3.31 10.80 15.79
N GLY A 300 -3.71 11.68 16.71
CA GLY A 300 -2.86 12.25 17.75
C GLY A 300 -2.05 13.45 17.25
N ASP A 301 -2.14 14.56 17.98
CA ASP A 301 -1.40 15.80 17.71
C ASP A 301 -0.17 15.94 18.63
N GLY A 302 0.39 14.79 19.02
CA GLY A 302 1.52 14.69 19.94
C GLY A 302 2.84 15.17 19.29
N PRO A 303 3.81 15.63 20.09
CA PRO A 303 5.14 16.01 19.61
C PRO A 303 5.84 14.90 18.80
N GLU A 304 5.41 13.65 18.92
CA GLU A 304 5.88 12.50 18.13
C GLU A 304 5.51 12.61 16.64
N VAL A 305 4.36 13.22 16.31
CA VAL A 305 3.84 13.36 14.93
C VAL A 305 4.43 14.59 14.23
N ARG A 306 4.71 15.66 14.98
CA ARG A 306 5.35 16.89 14.47
C ARG A 306 6.89 16.78 14.37
N GLY A 307 7.48 15.85 15.13
CA GLY A 307 8.93 15.60 15.15
C GLY A 307 9.44 14.62 14.10
N MET A 308 8.57 14.02 13.28
CA MET A 308 8.94 12.97 12.32
C MET A 308 9.58 13.54 11.04
N ARG A 309 10.60 14.39 11.21
CA ARG A 309 11.68 14.46 10.23
C ARG A 309 12.50 13.19 10.44
N VAL A 310 12.36 12.25 9.50
CA VAL A 310 13.35 11.19 9.35
C VAL A 310 14.64 11.89 8.93
N THR A 311 15.48 12.27 9.90
CA THR A 311 16.91 12.37 9.62
C THR A 311 17.32 10.96 9.25
N GLY A 312 17.42 10.70 7.95
CA GLY A 312 17.84 9.41 7.44
C GLY A 312 19.10 8.96 8.17
N ARG A 313 19.12 7.68 8.59
CA ARG A 313 20.24 6.99 9.24
C ARG A 313 21.60 7.19 8.54
N ALA A 314 21.61 7.65 7.28
CA ALA A 314 22.79 8.01 6.51
C ALA A 314 23.59 9.21 7.05
N GLY A 315 23.02 10.05 7.93
CA GLY A 315 23.72 11.26 8.42
C GLY A 315 24.61 11.09 9.65
N ALA A 316 24.49 9.96 10.39
CA ALA A 316 25.09 9.84 11.73
C ALA A 316 26.27 8.86 11.83
N GLY A 317 26.69 8.21 10.73
CA GLY A 317 27.82 7.27 10.75
C GLY A 317 27.64 6.05 11.66
N MET A 318 26.40 5.76 12.09
CA MET A 318 26.08 4.63 12.96
C MET A 318 25.85 3.38 12.11
N ASN A 319 26.55 2.28 12.41
CA ASN A 319 26.34 0.99 11.75
C ASN A 319 24.90 0.51 11.99
N GLU A 320 24.26 -0.06 10.95
CA GLU A 320 22.93 -0.67 11.08
C GLU A 320 22.98 -1.78 12.16
N PRO A 321 21.94 -1.90 13.02
CA PRO A 321 21.84 -3.00 13.96
C PRO A 321 21.88 -4.35 13.21
N PRO A 322 22.53 -5.39 13.77
CA PRO A 322 22.52 -6.71 13.15
C PRO A 322 21.09 -7.24 13.01
N ARG A 323 20.84 -7.90 11.88
CA ARG A 323 19.60 -8.64 11.61
C ARG A 323 19.81 -10.11 11.95
N HIS A 324 19.11 -10.59 12.96
CA HIS A 324 19.13 -11.99 13.39
C HIS A 324 18.08 -12.79 12.63
N HIS A 325 18.47 -13.92 12.01
CA HIS A 325 17.52 -14.84 11.39
C HIS A 325 16.90 -15.73 12.47
N VAL A 326 15.61 -15.52 12.73
CA VAL A 326 14.85 -16.31 13.72
C VAL A 326 14.67 -17.76 13.23
N LEU A 327 14.57 -17.94 11.90
CA LEU A 327 14.63 -19.24 11.25
C LEU A 327 16.06 -19.47 10.73
N PRO A 328 16.84 -20.40 11.31
CA PRO A 328 18.26 -20.57 11.01
C PRO A 328 18.58 -20.78 9.52
N LYS A 329 19.34 -19.84 8.95
CA LYS A 329 19.71 -19.83 7.52
C LYS A 329 20.53 -21.06 7.08
N GLU A 330 21.37 -21.60 7.97
CA GLU A 330 22.15 -22.82 7.69
C GLU A 330 21.27 -24.06 7.44
N PHE A 331 20.04 -24.04 7.94
CA PHE A 331 19.06 -25.11 7.78
C PHE A 331 18.00 -24.75 6.73
N ARG A 332 18.31 -23.84 5.79
CA ARG A 332 17.38 -23.40 4.73
C ARG A 332 16.68 -24.56 4.03
N ALA A 333 17.42 -25.56 3.56
CA ALA A 333 16.84 -26.72 2.88
C ALA A 333 15.82 -27.48 3.75
N TRP A 334 16.01 -27.50 5.07
CA TRP A 334 15.06 -28.11 6.01
C TRP A 334 13.76 -27.30 6.06
N PHE A 335 13.84 -25.97 6.10
CA PHE A 335 12.68 -25.08 6.10
C PHE A 335 11.95 -25.05 4.75
N GLU A 336 12.68 -25.02 3.64
CA GLU A 336 12.12 -25.04 2.29
C GLU A 336 11.31 -26.31 2.04
N LYS A 337 11.81 -27.47 2.49
CA LYS A 337 11.07 -28.75 2.43
C LYS A 337 9.74 -28.72 3.19
N ARG A 338 9.60 -27.81 4.16
CA ARG A 338 8.39 -27.60 4.96
C ARG A 338 7.53 -26.46 4.46
N GLY A 339 7.88 -25.83 3.35
CA GLY A 339 7.07 -24.81 2.70
C GLY A 339 7.50 -23.36 2.97
N PHE A 340 8.62 -23.11 3.64
CA PHE A 340 9.18 -21.75 3.78
C PHE A 340 9.88 -21.33 2.49
N THR A 341 9.07 -20.92 1.51
CA THR A 341 9.51 -20.47 0.18
C THR A 341 8.69 -19.25 -0.25
N GLY A 342 9.15 -18.53 -1.27
CA GLY A 342 8.43 -17.38 -1.82
C GLY A 342 8.20 -16.29 -0.77
N GLU A 343 6.94 -15.98 -0.48
CA GLU A 343 6.61 -14.95 0.53
C GLU A 343 6.86 -15.41 1.96
N MET A 344 6.90 -16.72 2.18
CA MET A 344 7.22 -17.36 3.46
C MET A 344 8.71 -17.74 3.55
N ASP A 345 9.57 -17.19 2.70
CA ASP A 345 11.02 -17.43 2.78
C ASP A 345 11.56 -17.05 4.16
N ILE A 346 12.47 -17.87 4.69
CA ILE A 346 13.05 -17.68 6.02
C ILE A 346 13.76 -16.33 6.19
N ASP A 347 14.23 -15.72 5.09
CA ASP A 347 14.86 -14.40 5.12
C ASP A 347 13.86 -13.30 5.47
N ARG A 348 12.55 -13.54 5.38
CA ARG A 348 11.52 -12.61 5.86
C ARG A 348 11.41 -12.59 7.38
N PHE A 349 11.95 -13.59 8.07
CA PHE A 349 11.82 -13.76 9.52
C PHE A 349 13.12 -13.35 10.22
N CYS A 350 13.58 -12.12 9.96
CA CYS A 350 14.69 -11.53 10.70
C CYS A 350 14.20 -10.51 11.71
N VAL A 351 14.99 -10.22 12.74
CA VAL A 351 14.71 -9.14 13.69
C VAL A 351 15.94 -8.26 13.85
N GLU A 352 15.75 -6.95 13.90
CA GLU A 352 16.81 -6.03 14.30
C GLU A 352 16.98 -6.12 15.82
N MET A 353 18.22 -6.29 16.28
CA MET A 353 18.53 -6.36 17.70
C MET A 353 19.88 -5.72 18.00
N GLU A 354 20.08 -5.34 19.26
CA GLU A 354 21.36 -4.80 19.71
C GLU A 354 22.48 -5.83 19.52
N GLN A 355 23.68 -5.36 19.11
CA GLN A 355 24.84 -6.22 18.88
C GLN A 355 25.17 -7.12 20.07
N ALA A 356 25.08 -6.61 21.30
CA ALA A 356 25.35 -7.40 22.50
C ALA A 356 24.32 -8.53 22.68
N HIS A 357 23.04 -8.24 22.46
CA HIS A 357 21.97 -9.23 22.53
C HIS A 357 22.09 -10.29 21.42
N HIS A 358 22.42 -9.84 20.19
CA HIS A 358 22.71 -10.73 19.06
C HIS A 358 23.88 -11.68 19.33
N GLN A 359 24.94 -11.18 19.97
CA GLN A 359 26.05 -12.03 20.37
C GLN A 359 25.64 -13.01 21.48
N ALA A 360 24.85 -12.55 22.46
CA ALA A 360 24.42 -13.39 23.59
C ALA A 360 23.61 -14.61 23.15
N ILE A 361 22.67 -14.45 22.21
CA ILE A 361 21.88 -15.58 21.68
C ILE A 361 22.71 -16.55 20.81
N HIS A 362 23.89 -16.11 20.38
CA HIS A 362 24.86 -16.90 19.61
C HIS A 362 26.09 -17.32 20.44
N GLY A 363 26.01 -17.32 21.77
CA GLY A 363 27.09 -17.82 22.65
C GLY A 363 28.27 -16.88 22.89
N GLY A 364 28.17 -15.62 22.49
CA GLY A 364 29.15 -14.55 22.76
C GLY A 364 30.36 -14.53 21.82
N GLY A 365 30.72 -13.34 21.33
CA GLY A 365 31.96 -13.08 20.57
C GLY A 365 32.05 -13.73 19.18
N SER A 366 32.23 -15.06 19.12
CA SER A 366 32.40 -15.85 17.90
C SER A 366 31.24 -16.84 17.70
N TRP A 367 30.38 -16.54 16.74
CA TRP A 367 29.23 -17.38 16.40
C TRP A 367 29.63 -18.82 16.01
N ARG A 368 30.85 -19.03 15.49
CA ARG A 368 31.36 -20.37 15.15
C ARG A 368 31.61 -21.23 16.39
N LEU A 369 32.09 -20.63 17.47
CA LEU A 369 32.28 -21.31 18.75
C LEU A 369 30.94 -21.52 19.46
N GLY A 370 30.04 -20.52 19.40
CA GLY A 370 28.70 -20.60 19.95
C GLY A 370 27.86 -21.77 19.42
N ARG A 371 28.11 -22.24 18.19
CA ARG A 371 27.45 -23.43 17.61
C ARG A 371 27.64 -24.71 18.40
N THR A 372 28.62 -24.75 19.30
CA THR A 372 28.85 -25.89 20.20
C THR A 372 28.00 -25.83 21.47
N TRP A 373 27.29 -24.71 21.71
CA TRP A 373 26.54 -24.49 22.94
C TRP A 373 25.10 -24.99 22.78
N PRO A 374 24.58 -25.81 23.71
CA PRO A 374 23.24 -26.40 23.60
C PRO A 374 22.09 -25.39 23.54
N ASP A 375 22.28 -24.22 24.16
CA ASP A 375 21.29 -23.14 24.24
C ASP A 375 21.52 -22.03 23.19
N GLU A 376 22.44 -22.23 22.24
CA GLU A 376 22.57 -21.34 21.09
C GLU A 376 21.29 -21.40 20.24
N TRP A 377 20.80 -20.24 19.79
CA TRP A 377 19.48 -20.12 19.17
C TRP A 377 19.26 -21.12 18.03
N ASN A 378 20.19 -21.25 17.08
CA ASN A 378 19.99 -22.12 15.93
C ASN A 378 19.94 -23.60 16.34
N GLN A 379 20.85 -24.05 17.20
CA GLN A 379 20.85 -25.43 17.70
C GLN A 379 19.60 -25.74 18.53
N MET A 380 19.26 -24.83 19.45
CA MET A 380 18.09 -24.96 20.32
C MET A 380 16.80 -25.03 19.50
N ILE A 381 16.61 -24.14 18.53
CA ILE A 381 15.43 -24.17 17.64
C ILE A 381 15.36 -25.46 16.85
N MET A 382 16.46 -25.89 16.23
CA MET A 382 16.43 -27.14 15.45
C MET A 382 16.19 -28.37 16.33
N SER A 383 16.67 -28.38 17.56
CA SER A 383 16.37 -29.43 18.54
C SER A 383 14.88 -29.46 18.88
N VAL A 384 14.28 -28.31 19.21
CA VAL A 384 12.85 -28.19 19.51
C VAL A 384 11.99 -28.66 18.32
N LEU A 385 12.33 -28.24 17.11
CA LEU A 385 11.59 -28.61 15.90
C LEU A 385 11.73 -30.10 15.57
N SER A 386 12.93 -30.66 15.67
CA SER A 386 13.17 -32.08 15.40
C SER A 386 12.48 -33.00 16.40
N GLN A 387 12.50 -32.63 17.69
CA GLN A 387 11.76 -33.35 18.73
C GLN A 387 10.25 -33.29 18.51
N ALA A 388 9.73 -32.14 18.07
CA ALA A 388 8.32 -31.99 17.77
C ALA A 388 7.90 -32.85 16.56
N GLU A 389 8.73 -32.97 15.53
CA GLU A 389 8.49 -33.90 14.42
C GLU A 389 8.52 -35.36 14.85
N ALA A 390 9.53 -35.75 15.65
CA ALA A 390 9.64 -37.11 16.18
C ALA A 390 8.41 -37.47 17.01
N LYS A 391 7.95 -36.55 17.86
CA LYS A 391 6.74 -36.74 18.69
C LYS A 391 5.46 -36.79 17.86
N ALA A 392 5.37 -35.98 16.80
CA ALA A 392 4.19 -35.95 15.94
C ALA A 392 4.16 -37.13 14.94
N GLY A 393 5.29 -37.81 14.72
CA GLY A 393 5.43 -38.89 13.73
C GLY A 393 5.27 -38.41 12.29
N ARG A 394 5.40 -37.09 12.04
CA ARG A 394 5.20 -36.48 10.71
C ARG A 394 5.96 -35.18 10.58
N MET A 395 6.17 -34.75 9.35
CA MET A 395 6.74 -33.43 9.05
C MET A 395 5.84 -32.31 9.59
N LEU A 396 6.46 -31.30 10.21
CA LEU A 396 5.74 -30.13 10.69
C LEU A 396 5.30 -29.24 9.52
N THR A 397 4.14 -28.60 9.68
CA THR A 397 3.68 -27.54 8.77
C THR A 397 4.33 -26.20 9.15
N PRO A 398 4.37 -25.20 8.24
CA PRO A 398 4.89 -23.86 8.54
C PRO A 398 4.26 -23.26 9.80
N ASN A 399 2.95 -23.38 9.97
CA ASN A 399 2.25 -22.79 11.12
C ASN A 399 2.62 -23.48 12.44
N ALA A 400 2.83 -24.80 12.41
CA ALA A 400 3.30 -25.53 13.59
C ALA A 400 4.73 -25.12 13.97
N ILE A 401 5.60 -24.90 12.98
CA ILE A 401 6.95 -24.39 13.17
C ILE A 401 6.91 -22.99 13.76
N LEU A 402 6.15 -22.07 13.17
CA LEU A 402 6.02 -20.69 13.67
C LEU A 402 5.43 -20.63 15.08
N LYS A 403 4.50 -21.52 15.44
CA LYS A 403 3.97 -21.63 16.81
C LYS A 403 5.07 -22.03 17.82
N LEU A 404 5.92 -22.98 17.47
CA LEU A 404 7.03 -23.42 18.32
C LEU A 404 8.10 -22.33 18.43
N VAL A 405 8.45 -21.70 17.30
CA VAL A 405 9.40 -20.59 17.25
C VAL A 405 8.90 -19.40 18.06
N ALA A 406 7.62 -19.03 17.95
CA ALA A 406 7.02 -17.95 18.76
C ALA A 406 7.16 -18.20 20.27
N ARG A 407 6.98 -19.45 20.70
CA ARG A 407 7.17 -19.85 22.09
C ARG A 407 8.61 -19.61 22.55
N GLU A 408 9.58 -20.05 21.77
CA GLU A 408 11.00 -19.88 22.11
C GLU A 408 11.45 -18.41 22.00
N MET A 409 10.95 -17.64 21.03
CA MET A 409 11.20 -16.20 20.92
C MET A 409 10.79 -15.48 22.22
N ARG A 410 9.61 -15.78 22.78
CA ARG A 410 9.19 -15.22 24.08
C ARG A 410 10.11 -15.63 25.22
N ARG A 411 10.54 -16.89 25.25
CA ARG A 411 11.47 -17.40 26.26
C ARG A 411 12.81 -16.66 26.23
N TYR A 412 13.31 -16.36 25.02
CA TYR A 412 14.57 -15.63 24.80
C TYR A 412 14.39 -14.10 24.74
N LYS A 413 13.17 -13.59 24.92
CA LYS A 413 12.82 -12.16 24.82
C LYS A 413 13.16 -11.55 23.45
N ILE A 414 13.11 -12.34 22.39
CA ILE A 414 13.29 -11.88 21.02
C ILE A 414 11.96 -11.28 20.53
N PRO A 415 11.95 -10.02 20.03
CA PRO A 415 10.72 -9.37 19.59
C PRO A 415 10.18 -9.99 18.30
N MET A 416 8.86 -10.16 18.18
CA MET A 416 8.19 -10.61 16.96
C MET A 416 7.90 -9.44 16.01
N ASN A 417 8.94 -8.68 15.67
CA ASN A 417 8.86 -7.55 14.74
C ASN A 417 9.78 -7.87 13.56
N PHE A 418 9.25 -8.61 12.59
CA PHE A 418 10.07 -9.13 11.51
C PHE A 418 10.44 -8.05 10.49
N VAL A 419 11.68 -8.09 10.05
CA VAL A 419 12.22 -7.32 8.93
C VAL A 419 12.83 -8.28 7.90
N PRO A 420 12.87 -7.90 6.61
CA PRO A 420 13.62 -8.67 5.63
C PRO A 420 15.12 -8.71 5.95
N GLY A 421 15.72 -9.89 5.93
CA GLY A 421 17.15 -10.12 5.98
C GLY A 421 17.81 -9.96 4.61
N ARG A 422 19.15 -9.89 4.59
CA ARG A 422 19.92 -10.02 3.35
C ARG A 422 20.06 -11.50 2.99
N ARG A 423 19.75 -11.82 1.73
CA ARG A 423 19.81 -13.16 1.15
C ARG A 423 21.18 -13.81 1.23
#